data_AF-A0A1I1JHP4-F1
#
_entry.id   AF-A0A1I1JHP4-F1
#
_cell.length_a   1.000
_cell.length_b   1.000
_cell.length_c   1.000
_cell.angle_alpha   90.00
_cell.angle_beta   90.00
_cell.angle_gamma   90.00
#
_symmetry.space_group_name_H-M   'P 1'
#
loop_
_entity.id
_entity.type
_entity.pdbx_description
1 polymer ?
#
loop_
_entity_poly.entity_id
_entity_poly.type
_entity_poly.pdbx_seq_one_letter_code
_entity_poly.pdbx_strand_id
1 'polypeptide(L)'
;MAGLTADAAVVDALHHALDADPTAGSRPGQLRAELTARLGELAPSHRPQIHQVVAAAEDNLPATLTRVAPLTSQSLLRLSEELATGRGWTRATAERTIAIWATALGFGDLVASSWPREPLAVTVLPGDPPATPPSTEPLR
;
A
#
# COMPACT_ATOMS: atom_id res chain seq x y z
N MET A 1 12.47 -9.44 -5.31
CA MET A 1 12.16 -8.93 -3.95
C MET A 1 12.44 -7.42 -3.85
N ALA A 2 11.74 -6.57 -4.62
CA ALA A 2 12.03 -5.11 -4.67
C ALA A 2 10.86 -4.21 -4.23
N GLY A 3 9.67 -4.77 -3.99
CA GLY A 3 8.48 -3.99 -3.64
C GLY A 3 8.37 -3.57 -2.16
N LEU A 4 9.18 -4.18 -1.27
CA LEU A 4 9.12 -3.97 0.18
C LEU A 4 9.90 -2.72 0.63
N THR A 5 10.97 -2.35 -0.07
CA THR A 5 11.83 -1.20 0.26
C THR A 5 11.30 0.12 -0.31
N ALA A 6 10.67 0.08 -1.48
CA ALA A 6 10.17 1.28 -2.15
C ALA A 6 9.00 1.94 -1.38
N ASP A 7 8.12 1.13 -0.81
CA ASP A 7 6.99 1.57 0.01
C ASP A 7 7.49 2.15 1.35
N ALA A 8 8.47 1.47 1.97
CA ALA A 8 9.05 1.88 3.24
C ALA A 8 9.78 3.24 3.17
N ALA A 9 10.51 3.52 2.09
CA ALA A 9 11.18 4.80 1.91
C ALA A 9 10.17 5.97 1.80
N VAL A 10 9.05 5.75 1.11
CA VAL A 10 7.98 6.75 0.98
C VAL A 10 7.23 6.91 2.31
N VAL A 11 6.99 5.82 3.04
CA VAL A 11 6.40 5.85 4.38
C VAL A 11 7.26 6.62 5.37
N ASP A 12 8.58 6.36 5.42
CA ASP A 12 9.52 7.10 6.28
C ASP A 12 9.51 8.60 5.94
N ALA A 13 9.54 8.92 4.65
CA ALA A 13 9.52 10.29 4.19
C ALA A 13 8.23 11.01 4.55
N LEU A 14 7.09 10.33 4.40
CA LEU A 14 5.79 10.86 4.78
C LEU A 14 5.65 11.01 6.30
N HIS A 15 6.10 10.02 7.07
CA HIS A 15 6.05 10.04 8.53
C HIS A 15 6.80 11.25 9.06
N HIS A 16 8.02 11.50 8.57
CA HIS A 16 8.76 12.66 9.04
C HIS A 16 8.18 13.99 8.56
N ALA A 17 7.62 14.06 7.35
CA ALA A 17 6.93 15.27 6.92
C ALA A 17 5.76 15.61 7.86
N LEU A 18 5.05 14.58 8.36
CA LEU A 18 3.96 14.73 9.33
C LEU A 18 4.44 15.02 10.75
N ASP A 19 5.59 14.48 11.15
CA ASP A 19 6.24 14.77 12.44
C ASP A 19 6.73 16.23 12.49
N ALA A 20 7.34 16.70 11.40
CA ALA A 20 7.80 18.07 11.26
C ALA A 20 6.66 19.09 11.13
N ASP A 21 5.60 18.75 10.38
CA ASP A 21 4.38 19.56 10.26
C ASP A 21 3.14 18.65 10.15
N PRO A 22 2.29 18.56 11.20
CA PRO A 22 1.10 17.71 11.16
C PRO A 22 0.07 18.18 10.13
N THR A 23 0.21 19.42 9.63
CA THR A 23 -0.65 19.97 8.56
C THR A 23 -0.14 19.69 7.15
N ALA A 24 1.00 18.98 6.99
CA ALA A 24 1.61 18.72 5.69
C ALA A 24 0.66 17.98 4.74
N GLY A 25 -0.17 17.09 5.28
CA GLY A 25 -1.23 16.39 4.53
C GLY A 25 -2.34 17.30 3.98
N SER A 26 -2.44 18.55 4.43
CA SER A 26 -3.38 19.55 3.89
C SER A 26 -2.76 20.47 2.84
N ARG A 27 -1.45 20.34 2.57
CA ARG A 27 -0.69 21.18 1.63
C ARG A 27 0.01 20.31 0.57
N PRO A 28 -0.71 19.82 -0.44
CA PRO A 28 -0.20 18.83 -1.40
C PRO A 28 1.06 19.29 -2.15
N GLY A 29 1.17 20.58 -2.47
CA GLY A 29 2.36 21.15 -3.10
C GLY A 29 3.61 21.12 -2.20
N GLN A 30 3.44 21.41 -0.91
CA GLN A 30 4.53 21.34 0.08
C GLN A 30 4.90 19.89 0.37
N LEU A 31 3.91 19.01 0.55
CA LEU A 31 4.12 17.59 0.74
C LEU A 31 4.93 16.96 -0.40
N ARG A 32 4.61 17.30 -1.64
CA ARG A 32 5.37 16.83 -2.81
C ARG A 32 6.83 17.26 -2.76
N ALA A 33 7.09 18.52 -2.41
CA ALA A 33 8.44 19.06 -2.33
C ALA A 33 9.25 18.34 -1.23
N GLU A 34 8.66 18.15 -0.04
CA GLU A 34 9.28 17.45 1.08
C GLU A 34 9.61 15.99 0.75
N LEU A 35 8.65 15.25 0.19
CA LEU A 35 8.87 13.86 -0.24
C LEU A 35 9.99 13.77 -1.29
N THR A 36 10.00 14.68 -2.25
CA THR A 36 11.03 14.71 -3.30
C THR A 36 12.40 15.05 -2.73
N ALA A 37 12.49 16.06 -1.85
CA ALA A 37 13.73 16.48 -1.22
C ALA A 37 14.34 15.36 -0.38
N ARG A 38 13.51 14.64 0.37
CA ARG A 38 13.95 13.59 1.28
C ARG A 38 14.33 12.30 0.57
N LEU A 39 13.60 11.93 -0.48
CA LEU A 39 13.95 10.78 -1.32
C LEU A 39 15.21 11.05 -2.17
N GLY A 40 15.54 12.33 -2.43
CA GLY A 40 16.76 12.72 -3.12
C GLY A 40 16.91 12.02 -4.48
N GLU A 41 18.01 11.27 -4.64
CA GLU A 41 18.29 10.49 -5.86
C GLU A 41 17.28 9.37 -6.13
N LEU A 42 16.54 8.90 -5.11
CA LEU A 42 15.50 7.89 -5.25
C LEU A 42 14.17 8.49 -5.72
N ALA A 43 13.99 9.80 -5.65
CA ALA A 43 12.75 10.48 -6.04
C ALA A 43 12.27 10.13 -7.47
N PRO A 44 13.10 10.13 -8.53
CA PRO A 44 12.65 9.73 -9.87
C PRO A 44 12.08 8.31 -9.93
N SER A 45 12.69 7.36 -9.21
CA SER A 45 12.23 5.96 -9.12
C SER A 45 10.92 5.81 -8.34
N HIS A 46 10.60 6.78 -7.48
CA HIS A 46 9.40 6.79 -6.63
C HIS A 46 8.36 7.83 -7.06
N ARG A 47 8.54 8.48 -8.22
CA ARG A 47 7.59 9.46 -8.78
C ARG A 47 6.14 9.00 -8.81
N PRO A 48 5.80 7.76 -9.24
CA PRO A 48 4.41 7.33 -9.24
C PRO A 48 3.85 7.22 -7.82
N GLN A 49 4.62 6.71 -6.85
CA GLN A 49 4.20 6.64 -5.45
C GLN A 49 4.04 8.04 -4.83
N ILE A 50 4.98 8.95 -5.06
CA ILE A 50 4.86 10.34 -4.61
C ILE A 50 3.59 10.99 -5.16
N HIS A 51 3.31 10.77 -6.45
CA HIS A 51 2.10 11.30 -7.07
C HIS A 51 0.82 10.72 -6.44
N GLN A 52 0.78 9.40 -6.18
CA GLN A 52 -0.34 8.74 -5.51
C GLN A 52 -0.56 9.27 -4.08
N VAL A 53 0.52 9.42 -3.30
CA VAL A 53 0.45 9.95 -1.93
C VAL A 53 -0.08 11.39 -1.92
N VAL A 54 0.44 12.24 -2.82
CA VAL A 54 0.00 13.64 -2.94
C VAL A 54 -1.45 13.71 -3.43
N ALA A 55 -1.82 12.90 -4.41
CA ALA A 55 -3.19 12.81 -4.92
C ALA A 55 -4.17 12.42 -3.81
N ALA A 56 -3.81 11.46 -2.95
CA ALA A 56 -4.61 11.11 -1.79
C ALA A 56 -4.70 12.25 -0.75
N ALA A 57 -3.64 13.06 -0.59
CA ALA A 57 -3.68 14.27 0.23
C ALA A 57 -4.68 15.30 -0.30
N GLU A 58 -4.71 15.51 -1.62
CA GLU A 58 -5.70 16.38 -2.29
C GLU A 58 -7.14 15.90 -2.07
N ASP A 59 -7.34 14.59 -1.93
CA ASP A 59 -8.63 13.98 -1.60
C ASP A 59 -9.00 14.09 -0.11
N ASN A 60 -8.19 14.80 0.67
CA ASN A 60 -8.38 14.98 2.11
C ASN A 60 -8.33 13.65 2.90
N LEU A 61 -7.69 12.61 2.35
CA LEU A 61 -7.49 11.32 3.00
C LEU A 61 -6.88 11.43 4.42
N PRO A 62 -5.80 12.20 4.68
CA PRO A 62 -5.23 12.27 6.02
C PRO A 62 -6.22 12.81 7.08
N ALA A 63 -7.02 13.81 6.72
CA ALA A 63 -8.05 14.32 7.59
C ALA A 63 -9.18 13.30 7.81
N THR A 64 -9.53 12.52 6.78
CA THR A 64 -10.53 11.44 6.91
C THR A 64 -10.02 10.32 7.82
N LEU A 65 -8.76 9.89 7.68
CA LEU A 65 -8.17 8.85 8.53
C LEU A 65 -8.12 9.29 10.01
N THR A 66 -7.76 10.53 10.29
CA THR A 66 -7.72 11.06 11.67
C THR A 66 -9.10 11.31 12.26
N ARG A 67 -10.12 11.62 11.44
CA ARG A 67 -11.51 11.82 11.90
C ARG A 67 -12.31 10.55 12.12
N VAL A 68 -12.07 9.51 11.31
CA VAL A 68 -12.78 8.22 11.41
C VAL A 68 -12.16 7.42 12.56
N ALA A 69 -12.24 7.93 13.77
CA ALA A 69 -11.87 7.22 14.99
C ALA A 69 -13.15 6.63 15.63
N PRO A 70 -13.21 5.30 15.90
CA PRO A 70 -12.15 4.30 15.74
C PRO A 70 -11.94 3.85 14.28
N LEU A 71 -10.67 3.78 13.87
CA LEU A 71 -10.25 3.21 12.59
C LEU A 71 -10.39 1.68 12.67
N THR A 72 -11.16 1.09 11.76
CA THR A 72 -11.38 -0.36 11.68
C THR A 72 -11.02 -0.89 10.29
N SER A 73 -10.82 -2.21 10.17
CA SER A 73 -10.58 -2.87 8.88
C SER A 73 -11.68 -2.59 7.86
N GLN A 74 -12.95 -2.54 8.31
CA GLN A 74 -14.08 -2.22 7.45
C GLN A 74 -14.06 -0.75 6.99
N SER A 75 -13.64 0.17 7.86
CA SER A 75 -13.44 1.58 7.49
C SER A 75 -12.35 1.73 6.42
N LEU A 76 -11.23 1.02 6.56
CA LEU A 76 -10.14 1.02 5.58
C LEU A 76 -10.59 0.46 4.23
N LEU A 77 -11.38 -0.61 4.23
CA LEU A 77 -11.93 -1.22 3.03
C LEU A 77 -12.88 -0.26 2.29
N ARG A 78 -13.79 0.38 3.03
CA ARG A 78 -14.71 1.35 2.46
C ARG A 78 -13.96 2.54 1.86
N LEU A 79 -12.97 3.08 2.58
CA LEU A 79 -12.14 4.19 2.10
C LEU A 79 -11.37 3.81 0.83
N SER A 80 -10.88 2.58 0.72
CA SER A 80 -10.17 2.14 -0.50
C SER A 80 -11.10 2.05 -1.70
N GLU A 81 -12.34 1.62 -1.52
CA GLU A 81 -13.37 1.60 -2.57
C GLU A 81 -13.81 3.00 -2.98
N GLU A 82 -14.01 3.90 -2.02
CA GLU A 82 -14.34 5.31 -2.30
C GLU A 82 -13.21 6.01 -3.05
N LEU A 83 -11.96 5.80 -2.63
CA LEU A 83 -10.79 6.40 -3.28
C LEU A 83 -10.54 5.81 -4.69
N ALA A 84 -10.70 4.49 -4.85
CA ALA A 84 -10.61 3.82 -6.13
C ALA A 84 -11.64 4.36 -7.12
N THR A 85 -12.89 4.51 -6.68
CA THR A 85 -13.99 5.02 -7.49
C THR A 85 -13.81 6.51 -7.80
N GLY A 86 -13.48 7.33 -6.81
CA GLY A 86 -13.34 8.79 -6.96
C GLY A 86 -12.18 9.20 -7.87
N ARG A 87 -11.09 8.44 -7.89
CA ARG A 87 -9.89 8.73 -8.71
C ARG A 87 -9.74 7.85 -9.94
N GLY A 88 -10.62 6.86 -10.13
CA GLY A 88 -10.47 5.86 -11.19
C GLY A 88 -9.23 4.97 -11.01
N TRP A 89 -8.80 4.77 -9.77
CA TRP A 89 -7.66 3.90 -9.46
C TRP A 89 -8.09 2.45 -9.30
N THR A 90 -7.15 1.53 -9.48
CA THR A 90 -7.37 0.13 -9.12
C THR A 90 -7.45 0.01 -7.59
N ARG A 91 -8.27 -0.94 -7.12
CA ARG A 91 -8.41 -1.24 -5.68
C ARG A 91 -7.05 -1.42 -4.99
N ALA A 92 -6.15 -2.20 -5.60
CA ALA A 92 -4.80 -2.43 -5.07
C ALA A 92 -3.97 -1.13 -4.95
N THR A 93 -4.17 -0.16 -5.83
CA THR A 93 -3.48 1.15 -5.76
C THR A 93 -4.04 1.99 -4.61
N ALA A 94 -5.36 2.01 -4.45
CA ALA A 94 -6.02 2.72 -3.37
C ALA A 94 -5.64 2.13 -2.00
N GLU A 95 -5.71 0.80 -1.87
CA GLU A 95 -5.31 0.07 -0.65
C GLU A 95 -3.85 0.36 -0.29
N ARG A 96 -2.92 0.29 -1.27
CA ARG A 96 -1.52 0.63 -1.05
C ARG A 96 -1.33 2.08 -0.59
N THR A 97 -2.02 3.03 -1.22
CA THR A 97 -1.89 4.45 -0.87
C THR A 97 -2.41 4.73 0.53
N ILE A 98 -3.56 4.13 0.89
CA ILE A 98 -4.12 4.20 2.24
C ILE A 98 -3.18 3.54 3.25
N ALA A 99 -2.59 2.39 2.92
CA ALA A 99 -1.61 1.72 3.76
C ALA A 99 -0.40 2.61 4.05
N ILE A 100 0.14 3.32 3.05
CA ILE A 100 1.26 4.26 3.23
C ILE A 100 0.87 5.38 4.20
N TRP A 101 -0.29 6.02 3.99
CA TRP A 101 -0.78 7.09 4.85
C TRP A 101 -1.08 6.62 6.27
N ALA A 102 -1.79 5.52 6.42
CA ALA A 102 -2.16 4.96 7.71
C ALA A 102 -0.90 4.53 8.50
N THR A 103 0.09 3.92 7.83
CA THR A 103 1.36 3.56 8.47
C THR A 103 2.13 4.80 8.92
N ALA A 104 2.23 5.82 8.07
CA ALA A 104 2.92 7.07 8.42
C ALA A 104 2.25 7.82 9.59
N LEU A 105 0.93 7.68 9.74
CA LEU A 105 0.15 8.23 10.86
C LEU A 105 0.19 7.36 12.14
N GLY A 106 0.84 6.18 12.10
CA GLY A 106 0.99 5.28 13.25
C GLY A 106 -0.01 4.12 13.32
N PHE A 107 -0.85 3.91 12.31
CA PHE A 107 -1.83 2.81 12.24
C PHE A 107 -1.31 1.57 11.48
N GLY A 108 0.02 1.39 11.39
CA GLY A 108 0.63 0.31 10.60
C GLY A 108 0.20 -1.11 11.02
N ASP A 109 -0.02 -1.35 12.32
CA ASP A 109 -0.47 -2.65 12.84
C ASP A 109 -1.90 -3.00 12.39
N LEU A 110 -2.79 -2.00 12.36
CA LEU A 110 -4.16 -2.16 11.85
C LEU A 110 -4.16 -2.46 10.34
N VAL A 111 -3.31 -1.77 9.58
CA VAL A 111 -3.13 -2.01 8.15
C VAL A 111 -2.63 -3.43 7.90
N ALA A 112 -1.61 -3.87 8.64
CA ALA A 112 -1.07 -5.23 8.53
C ALA A 112 -2.12 -6.31 8.84
N SER A 113 -3.02 -6.04 9.79
CA SER A 113 -4.13 -6.93 10.14
C SER A 113 -5.27 -6.92 9.12
N SER A 114 -5.54 -5.78 8.49
CA SER A 114 -6.68 -5.58 7.56
C SER A 114 -6.36 -6.03 6.14
N TRP A 115 -5.13 -5.81 5.71
CA TRP A 115 -4.58 -6.29 4.45
C TRP A 115 -3.34 -7.11 4.77
N PRO A 116 -3.53 -8.35 5.26
CA PRO A 116 -2.41 -9.27 5.31
C PRO A 116 -1.91 -9.37 3.88
N ARG A 117 -0.74 -8.78 3.61
CA ARG A 117 -0.05 -9.05 2.35
C ARG A 117 0.11 -10.55 2.36
N GLU A 118 -0.63 -11.24 1.51
CA GLU A 118 -0.49 -12.69 1.37
C GLU A 118 1.02 -12.94 1.27
N PRO A 119 1.63 -13.66 2.24
CA PRO A 119 2.91 -14.25 1.95
C PRO A 119 2.57 -15.15 0.78
N LEU A 120 3.01 -14.76 -0.42
CA LEU A 120 2.93 -15.57 -1.64
C LEU A 120 3.06 -17.00 -1.18
N ALA A 121 1.96 -17.75 -1.24
CA ALA A 121 1.90 -19.07 -0.67
C ALA A 121 3.16 -19.77 -1.14
N VAL A 122 4.03 -20.14 -0.19
CA VAL A 122 4.80 -21.35 -0.37
C VAL A 122 3.71 -22.35 -0.71
N THR A 123 3.67 -22.75 -1.98
CA THR A 123 2.86 -23.87 -2.43
C THR A 123 3.40 -25.06 -1.63
N VAL A 124 2.91 -25.25 -0.41
CA VAL A 124 2.81 -26.57 0.17
C VAL A 124 1.69 -27.17 -0.64
N LEU A 125 2.04 -27.80 -1.77
CA LEU A 125 1.17 -28.76 -2.42
C LEU A 125 0.69 -29.71 -1.32
N PRO A 126 -0.61 -29.77 -0.96
CA PRO A 126 -1.11 -30.92 -0.25
C PRO A 126 -0.95 -32.10 -1.23
N GLY A 127 -0.05 -33.02 -0.88
CA GLY A 127 0.43 -34.14 -1.69
C GLY A 127 -0.43 -34.53 -2.89
N ASP A 128 0.07 -34.24 -4.07
CA ASP A 128 -0.29 -34.99 -5.28
C ASP A 128 0.24 -36.42 -5.05
N PRO A 129 -0.62 -37.46 -4.95
CA PRO A 129 -0.13 -38.83 -5.02
C PRO A 129 0.56 -38.98 -6.39
N PRO A 130 1.75 -39.63 -6.50
CA PRO A 130 2.40 -39.78 -7.78
C PRO A 130 1.44 -40.49 -8.73
N ALA A 131 0.93 -39.75 -9.71
CA ALA A 131 0.23 -40.29 -10.86
C ALA A 131 1.17 -41.29 -11.54
N THR A 132 0.95 -42.58 -11.30
CA THR A 132 1.54 -43.63 -12.10
C THR A 132 1.06 -43.45 -13.54
N PRO A 133 1.97 -43.37 -14.53
CA PRO A 133 1.56 -43.23 -15.92
C PRO A 133 0.79 -44.49 -16.38
N PRO A 134 -0.19 -44.36 -17.29
CA PRO A 134 -0.82 -45.51 -17.93
C PRO A 134 0.18 -46.13 -18.93
N SER A 135 0.87 -47.20 -18.53
CA SER A 135 1.62 -48.01 -19.49
C SER A 135 0.65 -48.95 -20.21
N THR A 136 0.14 -48.44 -21.31
CA THR A 136 -0.40 -49.21 -22.44
C THR A 136 0.59 -50.30 -22.86
N GLU A 137 0.11 -51.54 -22.83
CA GLU A 137 0.64 -52.72 -23.51
C GLU A 137 0.99 -52.43 -24.98
N PRO A 138 2.04 -53.03 -25.58
CA PRO A 138 1.76 -54.15 -26.49
C PRO A 138 2.84 -55.25 -26.59
N LEU A 139 2.36 -56.50 -26.73
CA LEU A 139 2.81 -57.59 -27.62
C LEU A 139 4.32 -57.93 -27.76
N ARG A 140 4.75 -59.10 -27.26
CA ARG A 140 5.12 -60.26 -28.10
C ARG A 140 5.36 -61.55 -27.30
#